data_AF-A0A2G7GW91-F1
#
_entry.id   AF-A0A2G7GW91-F1
#
_cell.length_a   1.000
_cell.length_b   1.000
_cell.length_c   1.000
_cell.angle_alpha   90.00
_cell.angle_beta   90.00
_cell.angle_gamma   90.00
#
_symmetry.space_group_name_H-M   'P 1'
#
loop_
_entity.id
_entity.type
_entity.pdbx_description
1 polymer ?
#
loop_
_entity_poly.entity_id
_entity_poly.type
_entity_poly.pdbx_seq_one_letter_code
_entity_poly.pdbx_strand_id
1 'polypeptide(L)'
;MSASPCAATITGAGRRMSYNGSCSSRGRRMSDLETQLFVAMFKKSPIGMALVSPLGRFMTVNDALCALLGYPRERLLTLTFQDITHPDDLDADLTLLRQLMDGDITQYEMRKRYRHADGELLWAQLNVSMILGDDGGPAFFVSQIQGLPVPAPTWPAPVSG
;
A
#
# COMPACT_ATOMS: atom_id res chain seq x y z
N MET A 1 -22.01 -55.92 -0.17
CA MET A 1 -22.32 -56.47 -1.50
C MET A 1 -21.02 -56.56 -2.27
N SER A 2 -20.62 -57.78 -2.60
CA SER A 2 -19.38 -58.15 -3.28
C SER A 2 -19.59 -58.08 -4.79
N ALA A 3 -18.63 -57.49 -5.53
CA ALA A 3 -18.32 -57.87 -6.90
C ALA A 3 -16.96 -57.28 -7.33
N SER A 4 -15.98 -58.16 -7.52
CA SER A 4 -14.84 -58.02 -8.44
C SER A 4 -14.99 -59.12 -9.50
N PRO A 5 -14.23 -59.14 -10.60
CA PRO A 5 -13.90 -58.07 -11.54
C PRO A 5 -14.29 -58.49 -12.98
N CYS A 6 -14.35 -57.55 -13.93
CA CYS A 6 -14.48 -57.88 -15.35
C CYS A 6 -13.17 -57.53 -16.06
N ALA A 7 -12.43 -58.56 -16.47
CA ALA A 7 -11.26 -58.43 -17.31
C ALA A 7 -11.69 -58.35 -18.78
N ALA A 8 -11.18 -57.36 -19.50
CA ALA A 8 -11.21 -57.34 -20.96
C ALA A 8 -9.81 -56.97 -21.46
N THR A 9 -9.10 -57.98 -21.97
CA THR A 9 -7.85 -57.83 -22.72
C THR A 9 -8.21 -57.94 -24.20
N ILE A 10 -7.97 -56.88 -24.98
CA ILE A 10 -7.81 -56.98 -26.44
C ILE A 10 -6.58 -56.18 -26.84
N THR A 11 -5.73 -56.86 -27.61
CA THR A 11 -4.41 -56.46 -28.07
C THR A 11 -4.48 -55.78 -29.43
N GLY A 12 -3.81 -54.62 -29.57
CA GLY A 12 -3.03 -54.26 -30.77
C GLY A 12 -3.66 -53.36 -31.84
N ALA A 13 -3.19 -52.10 -31.91
CA ALA A 13 -2.48 -51.54 -33.07
C ALA A 13 -2.17 -50.03 -32.89
N GLY A 14 -0.88 -49.69 -32.76
CA GLY A 14 -0.34 -48.44 -33.34
C GLY A 14 -0.51 -47.10 -32.61
N ARG A 15 0.15 -46.90 -31.46
CA ARG A 15 1.09 -45.78 -31.22
C ARG A 15 1.66 -45.83 -29.80
N ARG A 16 2.99 -45.94 -29.71
CA ARG A 16 3.75 -45.83 -28.48
C ARG A 16 3.91 -44.34 -28.17
N MET A 17 3.26 -43.84 -27.12
CA MET A 17 3.66 -42.57 -26.50
C MET A 17 3.92 -42.86 -25.03
N SER A 18 5.17 -43.16 -24.73
CA SER A 18 5.70 -43.26 -23.37
C SER A 18 5.73 -41.85 -22.79
N TYR A 19 4.82 -41.53 -21.86
CA TYR A 19 4.93 -40.29 -21.09
C TYR A 19 5.91 -40.53 -19.93
N ASN A 20 7.20 -40.58 -20.24
CA ASN A 20 8.26 -40.35 -19.26
C ASN A 20 8.53 -38.85 -19.24
N GLY A 21 7.75 -38.15 -18.42
CA GLY A 21 7.99 -36.77 -18.03
C GLY A 21 8.04 -36.68 -16.51
N SER A 22 9.17 -37.09 -15.93
CA SER A 22 9.62 -36.49 -14.67
C SER A 22 10.06 -35.04 -14.96
N CYS A 23 10.11 -34.19 -13.92
CA CYS A 23 10.53 -32.77 -13.93
C CYS A 23 9.33 -31.79 -14.06
N SER A 24 9.03 -30.86 -13.15
CA SER A 24 9.59 -30.52 -11.84
C SER A 24 8.55 -29.68 -11.08
N SER A 25 8.36 -29.99 -9.80
CA SER A 25 7.60 -29.22 -8.82
C SER A 25 8.35 -27.93 -8.44
N ARG A 26 8.39 -26.94 -9.33
CA ARG A 26 9.22 -25.73 -9.14
C ARG A 26 8.58 -24.42 -9.61
N GLY A 27 7.27 -24.25 -9.40
CA GLY A 27 6.54 -23.03 -9.83
C GLY A 27 5.67 -22.33 -8.78
N ARG A 28 5.63 -22.80 -7.53
CA ARG A 28 4.70 -22.27 -6.49
C ARG A 28 5.34 -21.62 -5.26
N ARG A 29 6.66 -21.44 -5.22
CA ARG A 29 7.38 -20.95 -4.02
C ARG A 29 7.85 -19.50 -4.05
N MET A 30 7.89 -18.84 -5.21
CA MET A 30 8.42 -17.46 -5.33
C MET A 30 7.46 -16.43 -4.70
N SER A 31 6.14 -16.60 -4.91
CA SER A 31 5.11 -15.67 -4.44
C SER A 31 5.00 -15.57 -2.92
N ASP A 32 5.25 -16.69 -2.21
CA ASP A 32 5.05 -16.75 -0.77
C ASP A 32 6.14 -15.97 -0.04
N LEU A 33 7.38 -16.05 -0.53
CA LEU A 33 8.49 -15.27 0.03
C LEU A 33 8.31 -13.78 -0.25
N GLU A 34 7.95 -13.40 -1.47
CA GLU A 34 7.67 -11.99 -1.83
C GLU A 34 6.54 -11.42 -0.99
N THR A 35 5.45 -12.19 -0.80
CA THR A 35 4.34 -11.79 0.08
C THR A 35 4.79 -11.65 1.53
N GLN A 36 5.59 -12.59 2.05
CA GLN A 36 6.12 -12.52 3.41
C GLN A 36 7.05 -11.32 3.60
N LEU A 37 7.91 -11.04 2.61
CA LEU A 37 8.81 -9.89 2.62
C LEU A 37 8.02 -8.58 2.59
N PHE A 38 7.02 -8.48 1.70
CA PHE A 38 6.13 -7.32 1.66
C PHE A 38 5.42 -7.10 2.99
N VAL A 39 4.79 -8.14 3.54
CA VAL A 39 4.10 -8.06 4.83
C VAL A 39 5.07 -7.68 5.94
N ALA A 40 6.28 -8.22 5.95
CA ALA A 40 7.29 -7.90 6.94
C ALA A 40 7.74 -6.43 6.82
N MET A 41 8.07 -5.94 5.63
CA MET A 41 8.49 -4.56 5.41
C MET A 41 7.36 -3.58 5.75
N PHE A 42 6.14 -3.85 5.28
CA PHE A 42 4.99 -2.98 5.51
C PHE A 42 4.59 -2.94 6.99
N LYS A 43 4.45 -4.10 7.65
CA LYS A 43 3.99 -4.16 9.05
C LYS A 43 5.07 -3.78 10.06
N LYS A 44 6.35 -4.13 9.82
CA LYS A 44 7.44 -3.86 10.77
C LYS A 44 8.14 -2.53 10.52
N SER A 45 7.75 -1.76 9.52
CA SER A 45 8.30 -0.42 9.29
C SER A 45 8.00 0.48 10.49
N PRO A 46 9.00 1.22 11.01
CA PRO A 46 8.79 2.22 12.06
C PRO A 46 8.13 3.50 11.53
N ILE A 47 8.09 3.69 10.20
CA ILE A 47 7.45 4.82 9.54
C ILE A 47 5.99 4.46 9.26
N GLY A 48 5.08 5.40 9.43
CA GLY A 48 3.67 5.21 9.09
C GLY A 48 3.53 4.96 7.59
N MET A 49 2.87 3.87 7.21
CA MET A 49 2.64 3.51 5.81
C MET A 49 1.16 3.26 5.54
N ALA A 50 0.71 3.68 4.36
CA ALA A 50 -0.62 3.38 3.86
C ALA A 50 -0.58 3.04 2.37
N LEU A 51 -1.49 2.15 1.95
CA LEU A 51 -1.91 2.08 0.56
C LEU A 51 -3.24 2.81 0.43
N VAL A 52 -3.31 3.74 -0.51
CA VAL A 52 -4.45 4.62 -0.72
C VAL A 52 -5.00 4.39 -2.12
N SER A 53 -6.31 4.25 -2.25
CA SER A 53 -6.94 4.10 -3.55
C SER A 53 -6.87 5.40 -4.37
N PRO A 54 -7.09 5.36 -5.70
CA PRO A 54 -7.23 6.57 -6.52
C PRO A 54 -8.33 7.53 -6.03
N LEU A 55 -9.33 7.00 -5.31
CA LEU A 55 -10.40 7.78 -4.69
C LEU A 55 -10.02 8.35 -3.31
N GLY A 56 -8.78 8.17 -2.87
CA GLY A 56 -8.27 8.68 -1.60
C GLY A 56 -8.62 7.87 -0.36
N ARG A 57 -9.23 6.68 -0.51
CA ARG A 57 -9.59 5.81 0.63
C ARG A 57 -8.39 4.98 1.07
N PHE A 58 -8.21 4.83 2.38
CA PHE A 58 -7.20 3.92 2.92
C PHE A 58 -7.60 2.47 2.64
N MET A 59 -6.80 1.76 1.86
CA MET A 59 -6.98 0.34 1.57
C MET A 59 -6.31 -0.53 2.62
N THR A 60 -5.12 -0.14 3.05
CA THR A 60 -4.41 -0.76 4.19
C THR A 60 -3.49 0.27 4.83
N VAL A 61 -3.24 0.09 6.12
CA VAL A 61 -2.36 0.93 6.95
C VAL A 61 -1.45 0.03 7.77
N ASN A 62 -0.26 0.47 8.16
CA ASN A 62 0.56 -0.27 9.12
C ASN A 62 0.32 0.19 10.56
N ASP A 63 0.84 -0.56 11.52
CA ASP A 63 0.61 -0.27 12.95
C ASP A 63 1.31 1.03 13.39
N ALA A 64 2.44 1.38 12.74
CA ALA A 64 3.12 2.65 12.96
C ALA A 64 2.24 3.86 12.58
N LEU A 65 1.46 3.77 11.49
CA LEU A 65 0.56 4.86 11.10
C LEU A 65 -0.62 4.99 12.08
N CYS A 66 -1.19 3.86 12.52
CA CYS A 66 -2.23 3.85 13.54
C CYS A 66 -1.73 4.52 14.83
N ALA A 67 -0.52 4.17 15.27
CA ALA A 67 0.10 4.77 16.46
C ALA A 67 0.40 6.26 16.28
N LEU A 68 0.85 6.67 15.08
CA LEU A 68 1.16 8.06 14.78
C LEU A 68 -0.08 8.95 14.78
N LEU A 69 -1.19 8.48 14.21
CA LEU A 69 -2.42 9.29 14.08
C LEU A 69 -3.44 9.05 15.20
N GLY A 70 -3.20 8.05 16.06
CA GLY A 70 -4.08 7.72 17.19
C GLY A 70 -5.37 7.00 16.83
N TYR A 71 -5.59 6.67 15.56
CA TYR A 71 -6.80 5.98 15.11
C TYR A 71 -6.63 4.46 15.14
N PRO A 72 -7.68 3.70 15.50
CA PRO A 72 -7.70 2.27 15.25
C PRO A 72 -7.71 2.02 13.74
N ARG A 73 -7.08 0.91 13.34
CA ARG A 73 -6.95 0.48 11.94
C ARG A 73 -8.30 0.50 11.22
N GLU A 74 -9.32 -0.08 11.84
CA GLU A 74 -10.66 -0.22 11.28
C GLU A 74 -11.26 1.15 10.97
N ARG A 75 -11.00 2.16 11.82
CA ARG A 75 -11.47 3.51 11.57
C ARG A 75 -10.73 4.14 10.40
N LEU A 76 -9.40 4.02 10.32
CA LEU A 76 -8.63 4.54 9.20
C LEU A 76 -9.12 3.97 7.85
N LEU A 77 -9.45 2.67 7.79
CA LEU A 77 -9.97 2.05 6.56
C LEU A 77 -11.36 2.56 6.12
N THR A 78 -12.10 3.23 7.01
CA THR A 78 -13.36 3.90 6.67
C THR A 78 -13.17 5.34 6.20
N LEU A 79 -12.00 5.91 6.43
CA LEU A 79 -11.67 7.31 6.14
C LEU A 79 -10.97 7.46 4.79
N THR A 80 -10.93 8.70 4.33
CA THR A 80 -10.04 9.18 3.28
C THR A 80 -8.89 9.97 3.88
N PHE A 81 -7.80 10.15 3.12
CA PHE A 81 -6.72 11.05 3.57
C PHE A 81 -7.20 12.50 3.75
N GLN A 82 -8.25 12.89 3.02
CA GLN A 82 -8.83 14.24 3.07
C GLN A 82 -9.50 14.49 4.44
N ASP A 83 -10.16 13.48 4.99
CA ASP A 83 -10.84 13.57 6.29
C ASP A 83 -9.88 13.87 7.45
N ILE A 84 -8.64 13.42 7.34
CA ILE A 84 -7.61 13.57 8.37
C ILE A 84 -6.58 14.68 8.06
N THR A 85 -6.65 15.33 6.90
CA THR A 85 -5.73 16.41 6.52
C THR A 85 -6.29 17.77 6.92
N HIS A 86 -5.46 18.66 7.48
CA HIS A 86 -5.86 20.02 7.83
C HIS A 86 -6.40 20.79 6.60
N PRO A 87 -7.51 21.56 6.71
CA PRO A 87 -8.13 22.24 5.56
C PRO A 87 -7.15 23.12 4.78
N ASP A 88 -6.34 23.95 5.45
CA ASP A 88 -5.40 24.81 4.71
C ASP A 88 -4.28 24.06 3.96
N ASP A 89 -4.03 22.79 4.30
CA ASP A 89 -3.02 21.97 3.61
C ASP A 89 -3.64 21.06 2.53
N LEU A 90 -4.98 20.94 2.51
CA LEU A 90 -5.70 20.01 1.64
C LEU A 90 -5.59 20.39 0.16
N ASP A 91 -5.75 21.68 -0.17
CA ASP A 91 -5.72 22.13 -1.57
C ASP A 91 -4.33 21.94 -2.21
N ALA A 92 -3.27 22.14 -1.43
CA ALA A 92 -1.90 21.89 -1.88
C ALA A 92 -1.66 20.40 -2.14
N ASP A 93 -2.12 19.52 -1.24
CA ASP A 93 -2.02 18.06 -1.41
C ASP A 93 -2.81 17.58 -2.63
N LEU A 94 -4.04 18.07 -2.83
CA LEU A 94 -4.87 17.74 -3.98
C LEU A 94 -4.25 18.22 -5.30
N THR A 95 -3.53 19.34 -5.30
CA THR A 95 -2.83 19.85 -6.49
C THR A 95 -1.69 18.91 -6.88
N LEU A 96 -0.86 18.49 -5.92
CA LEU A 96 0.21 17.52 -6.16
C LEU A 96 -0.34 16.14 -6.57
N LEU A 97 -1.44 15.71 -5.95
CA LEU A 97 -2.11 14.46 -6.31
C LEU A 97 -2.63 14.48 -7.75
N ARG A 98 -3.17 15.60 -8.23
CA ARG A 98 -3.60 15.75 -9.64
C ARG A 98 -2.42 15.62 -10.59
N GLN A 99 -1.32 16.34 -10.34
CA GLN A 99 -0.10 16.22 -11.15
C GLN A 99 0.43 14.78 -11.17
N LEU A 100 0.33 14.07 -10.03
CA LEU A 100 0.71 12.66 -9.94
C LEU A 100 -0.21 11.77 -10.80
N MET A 101 -1.52 11.98 -10.76
CA MET A 101 -2.49 11.21 -11.55
C MET A 101 -2.41 11.50 -13.05
N ASP A 102 -2.11 12.75 -13.43
CA ASP A 102 -1.94 13.17 -14.82
C ASP A 102 -0.61 12.67 -15.42
N GLY A 103 0.30 12.17 -14.57
CA GLY A 103 1.60 11.63 -14.96
C GLY A 103 2.68 12.70 -15.14
N ASP A 104 2.40 13.96 -14.77
CA ASP A 104 3.38 15.05 -14.78
C ASP A 104 4.53 14.78 -13.80
N ILE A 105 4.21 14.10 -12.70
CA ILE A 105 5.16 13.63 -11.69
C ILE A 105 4.89 12.17 -11.34
N THR A 106 5.91 11.44 -10.89
CA THR A 106 5.80 10.01 -10.49
C THR A 106 5.71 9.82 -8.98
N GLN A 107 6.07 10.86 -8.24
CA GLN A 107 6.01 10.92 -6.78
C GLN A 107 5.98 12.38 -6.33
N TYR A 108 5.53 12.63 -5.11
CA TYR A 108 5.67 13.93 -4.45
C TYR A 108 5.96 13.78 -2.97
N GLU A 109 6.53 14.83 -2.40
CA GLU A 109 6.73 14.97 -0.98
C GLU A 109 6.17 16.31 -0.51
N MET A 110 5.63 16.35 0.71
CA MET A 110 5.19 17.61 1.31
C MET A 110 5.17 17.52 2.84
N ARG A 111 5.31 18.67 3.48
CA ARG A 111 5.06 18.83 4.92
C ARG A 111 3.64 19.32 5.11
N LYS A 112 2.86 18.64 5.95
CA LYS A 112 1.48 19.04 6.25
C LYS A 112 1.04 18.65 7.66
N ARG A 113 -0.12 19.17 8.06
CA ARG A 113 -0.77 18.88 9.33
C ARG A 113 -1.85 17.81 9.15
N TYR A 114 -1.79 16.81 10.02
CA TYR A 114 -2.84 15.81 10.20
C TYR A 114 -3.65 16.09 11.47
N ARG A 115 -4.92 15.73 11.45
CA ARG A 115 -5.80 15.70 12.63
C ARG A 115 -5.63 14.35 13.34
N HIS A 116 -5.04 14.37 14.52
CA HIS A 116 -4.95 13.21 15.39
C HIS A 116 -6.33 12.83 15.96
N ALA A 117 -6.51 11.58 16.39
CA ALA A 117 -7.79 11.08 16.87
C ALA A 117 -8.32 11.75 18.16
N ASP A 118 -7.43 12.36 18.95
CA ASP A 118 -7.80 13.18 20.13
C ASP A 118 -8.17 14.63 19.78
N GLY A 119 -8.03 15.04 18.51
CA GLY A 119 -8.31 16.39 18.04
C GLY A 119 -7.09 17.29 17.88
N GLU A 120 -5.91 16.87 18.35
CA GLU A 120 -4.67 17.65 18.24
C GLU A 120 -4.13 17.65 16.79
N LEU A 121 -3.31 18.65 16.49
CA LEU A 121 -2.62 18.74 15.20
C LEU A 121 -1.24 18.10 15.26
N LEU A 122 -0.98 17.22 14.30
CA LEU A 122 0.31 16.55 14.14
C LEU A 122 0.98 17.01 12.84
N TRP A 123 2.20 17.51 12.95
CA TRP A 123 3.03 17.79 11.78
C TRP A 123 3.64 16.50 11.25
N ALA A 124 3.61 16.32 9.93
CA ALA A 124 4.26 15.17 9.30
C ALA A 124 4.89 15.54 7.95
N GLN A 125 5.95 14.79 7.62
CA GLN A 125 6.44 14.66 6.25
C GLN A 125 5.65 13.53 5.58
N LEU A 126 4.98 13.87 4.49
CA LEU A 126 4.30 12.93 3.60
C LEU A 126 5.18 12.70 2.37
N ASN A 127 5.35 11.43 1.98
CA ASN A 127 5.88 11.02 0.69
C ASN A 127 4.84 10.12 0.02
N VAL A 128 4.55 10.38 -1.26
CA VAL A 128 3.57 9.60 -2.03
C VAL A 128 4.18 9.18 -3.35
N SER A 129 4.04 7.90 -3.67
CA SER A 129 4.41 7.34 -4.97
C SER A 129 3.20 6.62 -5.57
N MET A 130 3.01 6.76 -6.89
CA MET A 130 1.93 6.09 -7.61
C MET A 130 2.38 4.73 -8.13
N ILE A 131 1.52 3.72 -7.98
CA ILE A 131 1.67 2.42 -8.62
C ILE A 131 0.63 2.32 -9.73
N LEU A 132 1.10 1.97 -10.93
CA LEU A 132 0.26 1.78 -12.10
C LEU A 132 -0.29 0.34 -12.14
N GLY A 133 -1.51 0.19 -12.65
CA GLY A 133 -2.12 -1.09 -12.97
C GLY A 133 -1.72 -1.59 -14.36
N ASP A 134 -2.16 -2.80 -14.69
CA ASP A 134 -1.88 -3.44 -15.99
C ASP A 134 -2.47 -2.67 -17.18
N ASP A 135 -3.48 -1.82 -16.95
CA ASP A 135 -4.10 -0.93 -17.92
C ASP A 135 -3.35 0.40 -18.10
N GLY A 136 -2.27 0.61 -17.36
CA GLY A 136 -1.51 1.86 -17.33
C GLY A 136 -2.15 2.97 -16.50
N GLY A 137 -3.31 2.72 -15.86
CA GLY A 137 -3.97 3.65 -14.96
C GLY A 137 -3.45 3.58 -13.52
N PRO A 138 -3.81 4.53 -12.65
CA PRO A 138 -3.42 4.49 -11.24
C PRO A 138 -4.12 3.34 -10.51
N ALA A 139 -3.35 2.37 -10.02
CA ALA A 139 -3.90 1.27 -9.22
C ALA A 139 -4.09 1.68 -7.76
N PHE A 140 -3.04 2.24 -7.15
CA PHE A 140 -3.03 2.77 -5.79
C PHE A 140 -1.79 3.63 -5.55
N PHE A 141 -1.81 4.37 -4.44
CA PHE A 141 -0.67 5.14 -3.97
C PHE A 141 -0.02 4.46 -2.76
N VAL A 142 1.30 4.48 -2.70
CA VAL A 142 2.07 4.15 -1.50
C VAL A 142 2.38 5.47 -0.79
N SER A 143 1.85 5.63 0.42
CA SER A 143 2.09 6.80 1.25
C SER A 143 2.97 6.43 2.44
N GLN A 144 4.02 7.21 2.66
CA GLN A 144 4.88 7.13 3.84
C GLN A 144 4.75 8.43 4.63
N ILE A 145 4.49 8.31 5.93
CA ILE A 145 4.13 9.41 6.81
C ILE A 145 5.04 9.34 8.03
N GLN A 146 5.88 10.36 8.19
CA GLN A 146 6.79 10.49 9.31
C GLN A 146 6.38 11.71 10.14
N GLY A 147 6.13 11.49 11.43
CA GLY A 147 5.88 12.59 12.37
C GLY A 147 7.08 13.52 12.46
N LEU A 148 6.80 14.82 12.49
CA LEU A 148 7.78 15.88 12.66
C LEU A 148 7.51 16.64 13.97
N PRO A 149 8.57 17.19 14.59
CA PRO A 149 8.40 18.16 15.66
C PRO A 149 7.56 19.36 15.17
N VAL A 150 6.81 19.97 16.10
CA VAL A 150 6.13 21.24 15.85
C VAL A 150 7.20 22.27 15.42
N PRO A 151 7.00 23.00 14.31
CA PRO A 151 7.95 24.02 13.89
C PRO A 151 8.11 25.07 15.00
N ALA A 152 9.35 25.46 15.26
CA ALA A 152 9.62 26.51 16.23
C ALA A 152 8.89 27.80 15.82
N PRO A 153 8.32 28.56 16.77
CA PRO A 153 7.72 29.85 16.47
C PRO A 153 8.77 30.73 15.80
N THR A 154 8.47 31.21 14.59
CA THR A 154 9.30 32.20 13.90
C THR A 154 9.08 33.54 14.59
N TRP A 155 9.78 33.78 15.71
CA TRP A 155 9.84 35.12 16.28
C TRP A 155 10.62 36.02 15.31
N PRO A 156 10.04 37.12 14.80
CA PRO A 156 10.86 38.10 14.11
C PRO A 156 11.84 38.68 15.12
N ALA A 157 13.14 38.64 14.82
CA ALA A 157 14.14 39.34 15.62
C ALA A 157 13.63 40.76 15.91
N PRO A 158 13.71 41.26 17.16
CA PRO A 158 13.29 42.63 17.43
C PRO A 158 14.10 43.54 16.51
N VAL A 159 13.40 44.31 15.67
CA VAL A 159 13.99 45.42 14.94
C VAL A 159 14.44 46.43 15.99
N SER A 160 15.70 46.35 16.39
CA SER A 160 16.35 47.43 17.11
C SER A 160 16.28 48.66 16.20
N GLY A 161 15.61 49.70 16.69
CA GLY A 161 15.34 50.95 15.97
C GLY A 161 16.57 51.78 15.65
#